data_AF-A0A529L5M2-F1
#
_entry.id   AF-A0A529L5M2-F1
#
_cell.length_a   1.000
_cell.length_b   1.000
_cell.length_c   1.000
_cell.angle_alpha   90.00
_cell.angle_beta   90.00
_cell.angle_gamma   90.00
#
_symmetry.space_group_name_H-M   'P 1'
#
loop_
_entity.id
_entity.type
_entity.pdbx_description
1 polymer ?
#
loop_
_entity_poly.entity_id
_entity_poly.type
_entity_poly.pdbx_seq_one_letter_code
_entity_poly.pdbx_strand_id
1 'polypeptide(L)'
;MPAVQETIDRVRKIDVDQYKYGFQTEIEMDKAPKGLSEDIIRLISEKKGEPDWMLEWRLGAYRRWLTLEEPTWARVHYPKIDFQDIHYYAAPKSTPGPKSLDEVDPELLKVYEKLGIPLKEQEILAGVQKGEASELEEANDNVYKSGRVAVDAVFDSVSVVTTFKKELAAAGVIFCSISEAIREHPE
;
A
#
# COMPACT_ATOMS: atom_id res chain seq x y z
N MET A 1 -25.38 19.63 29.19
CA MET A 1 -24.59 19.14 30.35
C MET A 1 -23.13 19.36 30.01
N PRO A 2 -22.39 20.19 30.77
CA PRO A 2 -20.95 20.36 30.55
C PRO A 2 -20.22 19.05 30.84
N ALA A 3 -19.26 18.68 30.00
CA ALA A 3 -18.44 17.48 30.24
C ALA A 3 -17.74 17.60 31.60
N VAL A 4 -17.89 16.59 32.45
CA VAL A 4 -17.27 16.55 33.78
C VAL A 4 -15.75 16.57 33.61
N GLN A 5 -15.04 17.32 34.44
CA GLN A 5 -13.56 17.46 34.39
C GLN A 5 -12.85 16.09 34.30
N GLU A 6 -13.39 15.11 35.02
CA GLU A 6 -12.94 13.71 35.00
C GLU A 6 -13.04 13.03 33.62
N THR A 7 -14.05 13.39 32.82
CA THR A 7 -14.19 12.90 31.44
C THR A 7 -13.14 13.53 30.52
N ILE A 8 -12.84 14.83 30.69
CA ILE A 8 -11.81 15.54 29.93
C ILE A 8 -10.42 14.97 30.25
N ASP A 9 -10.14 14.70 31.53
CA ASP A 9 -8.88 14.11 31.96
C ASP A 9 -8.73 12.63 31.56
N ARG A 10 -9.83 11.87 31.48
CA ARG A 10 -9.83 10.51 30.91
C ARG A 10 -9.55 10.53 29.41
N VAL A 11 -10.17 11.43 28.65
CA VAL A 11 -9.94 11.54 27.20
C VAL A 11 -8.51 11.99 26.91
N ARG A 12 -7.94 12.91 27.70
CA ARG A 12 -6.51 13.30 27.61
C ARG A 12 -5.54 12.17 27.97
N LYS A 13 -5.92 11.25 28.88
CA LYS A 13 -5.12 10.05 29.19
C LYS A 13 -5.20 8.99 28.08
N ILE A 14 -6.27 8.98 27.29
CA ILE A 14 -6.37 8.23 26.04
C ILE A 14 -5.78 9.10 24.92
N ASP A 15 -4.61 9.68 25.18
CA ASP A 15 -3.86 10.40 24.16
C ASP A 15 -3.53 9.43 23.03
N VAL A 16 -3.51 9.93 21.81
CA VAL A 16 -3.16 9.17 20.59
C VAL A 16 -1.76 8.55 20.72
N ASP A 17 -0.91 9.11 21.58
CA ASP A 17 0.43 8.61 21.94
C ASP A 17 0.41 7.32 22.79
N GLN A 18 -0.71 6.98 23.40
CA GLN A 18 -0.94 5.72 24.13
C GLN A 18 -1.60 4.66 23.24
N TYR A 19 -1.63 4.84 21.92
CA TYR A 19 -2.08 3.79 21.02
C TYR A 19 -1.08 2.64 21.05
N LYS A 20 -1.38 1.61 21.85
CA LYS A 20 -0.57 0.40 22.09
C LYS A 20 -0.17 -0.33 20.80
N TYR A 21 -0.87 -0.05 19.70
CA TYR A 21 -0.70 -0.63 18.37
C TYR A 21 -0.16 0.39 17.34
N GLY A 22 0.46 1.49 17.80
CA GLY A 22 1.18 2.44 16.95
C GLY A 22 2.48 1.81 16.45
N PHE A 23 2.36 0.86 15.52
CA PHE A 23 3.48 0.15 14.96
C PHE A 23 4.28 1.09 14.04
N GLN A 24 5.48 1.46 14.47
CA GLN A 24 6.44 2.17 13.64
C GLN A 24 7.50 1.17 13.18
N THR A 25 7.82 1.22 11.90
CA THR A 25 8.88 0.43 11.29
C THR A 25 9.80 1.40 10.55
N GLU A 26 11.10 1.30 10.82
CA GLU A 26 12.11 2.12 10.16
C GLU A 26 12.60 1.39 8.91
N ILE A 27 11.75 1.31 7.88
CA ILE A 27 12.15 0.79 6.58
C ILE A 27 12.75 1.93 5.76
N GLU A 28 13.86 1.66 5.09
CA GLU A 28 14.45 2.63 4.17
C GLU A 28 13.53 2.79 2.95
N MET A 29 12.97 4.00 2.81
CA MET A 29 11.99 4.32 1.78
C MET A 29 12.55 5.40 0.83
N ASP A 30 12.26 5.25 -0.45
CA ASP A 30 12.36 6.34 -1.42
C ASP A 30 11.06 7.17 -1.37
N LYS A 31 11.18 8.43 -0.96
CA LYS A 31 10.03 9.33 -0.78
C LYS A 31 10.12 10.49 -1.76
N ALA A 32 9.02 10.81 -2.42
CA ALA A 32 8.93 12.05 -3.19
C ALA A 32 9.03 13.26 -2.27
N PRO A 33 9.51 14.42 -2.73
CA PRO A 33 9.51 15.64 -1.94
C PRO A 33 8.11 15.96 -1.39
N LYS A 34 8.06 16.62 -0.24
CA LYS A 34 6.80 17.11 0.34
C LYS A 34 6.16 18.12 -0.59
N GLY A 35 4.85 18.06 -0.69
CA GLY A 35 4.07 19.04 -1.44
C GLY A 35 3.25 18.44 -2.56
N LEU A 36 2.21 19.18 -2.94
CA LEU A 36 1.38 18.86 -4.09
C LEU A 36 1.57 19.92 -5.17
N SER A 37 2.29 19.55 -6.23
CA SER A 37 2.55 20.39 -7.41
C SER A 37 2.46 19.57 -8.69
N GLU A 38 2.37 20.25 -9.85
CA GLU A 38 2.42 19.57 -11.15
C GLU A 38 3.72 18.77 -11.34
N ASP A 39 4.84 19.24 -10.78
CA ASP A 39 6.14 18.55 -10.86
C ASP A 39 6.14 17.24 -10.08
N ILE A 40 5.51 17.22 -8.90
CA ILE A 40 5.34 15.97 -8.12
C ILE A 40 4.44 14.99 -8.87
N ILE A 41 3.36 15.47 -9.49
CA ILE A 41 2.48 14.60 -10.29
C ILE A 41 3.25 13.97 -11.46
N ARG A 42 4.06 14.76 -12.18
CA ARG A 42 4.92 14.27 -13.25
C ARG A 42 5.94 13.24 -12.74
N LEU A 43 6.61 13.52 -11.62
CA LEU A 43 7.56 12.60 -10.98
C LEU A 43 6.92 11.26 -10.62
N ILE A 44 5.72 11.28 -10.04
CA ILE A 44 4.99 10.07 -9.64
C ILE A 44 4.56 9.27 -10.87
N SER A 45 4.05 9.95 -11.90
CA SER A 45 3.65 9.35 -13.17
C SER A 45 4.83 8.65 -13.86
N GLU A 46 6.00 9.30 -13.89
CA GLU A 46 7.23 8.74 -14.46
C GLU A 46 7.72 7.54 -13.66
N LYS A 47 7.76 7.62 -12.32
CA LYS A 47 8.15 6.49 -11.46
C LYS A 47 7.24 5.27 -11.63
N LYS A 48 5.96 5.49 -11.93
CA LYS A 48 4.99 4.41 -12.15
C LYS A 48 4.92 3.93 -13.61
N GLY A 49 5.53 4.65 -14.55
CA GLY A 49 5.47 4.33 -15.98
C GLY A 49 4.05 4.42 -16.53
N GLU A 50 3.28 5.44 -16.12
CA GLU A 50 1.91 5.64 -16.60
C GLU A 50 1.88 6.21 -18.04
N PRO A 51 0.88 5.85 -18.88
CA PRO A 51 0.69 6.45 -20.20
C PRO A 51 0.38 7.95 -20.16
N ASP A 52 0.69 8.66 -21.25
CA ASP A 52 0.53 10.12 -21.36
C ASP A 52 -0.90 10.61 -21.07
N TRP A 53 -1.93 9.85 -21.49
CA TRP A 53 -3.32 10.22 -21.25
C TRP A 53 -3.66 10.25 -19.75
N MET A 54 -3.05 9.37 -18.96
CA MET A 54 -3.28 9.29 -17.52
C MET A 54 -2.58 10.46 -16.82
N LEU A 55 -1.37 10.81 -17.25
CA LEU A 55 -0.65 12.00 -16.77
C LEU A 55 -1.48 13.27 -17.01
N GLU A 56 -1.96 13.47 -18.24
CA GLU A 56 -2.79 14.64 -18.58
C GLU A 56 -4.10 14.66 -17.79
N TRP A 57 -4.71 13.49 -17.57
CA TRP A 57 -5.89 13.38 -16.73
C TRP A 57 -5.62 13.81 -15.28
N ARG A 58 -4.50 13.37 -14.70
CA ARG A 58 -4.07 13.78 -13.34
C ARG A 58 -3.77 15.27 -13.25
N LEU A 59 -3.08 15.83 -14.25
CA LEU A 59 -2.80 17.28 -14.32
C LEU A 59 -4.09 18.09 -14.44
N GLY A 60 -5.05 17.62 -15.27
CA GLY A 60 -6.38 18.21 -15.37
C GLY A 60 -7.15 18.17 -14.05
N ALA A 61 -7.09 17.04 -13.34
CA ALA A 61 -7.70 16.90 -12.02
C ALA A 61 -7.08 17.85 -10.99
N TYR A 62 -5.75 18.01 -10.98
CA TYR A 62 -5.05 18.94 -10.09
C TYR A 62 -5.44 20.40 -10.37
N ARG A 63 -5.42 20.82 -11.64
CA ARG A 63 -5.83 22.18 -12.04
C ARG A 63 -7.27 22.47 -11.65
N ARG A 64 -8.17 21.50 -11.83
CA ARG A 64 -9.56 21.61 -11.38
C ARG A 64 -9.65 21.71 -9.87
N TRP A 65 -8.92 20.87 -9.13
CA TRP A 65 -8.92 20.85 -7.68
C TRP A 65 -8.50 22.21 -7.08
N LEU A 66 -7.52 22.89 -7.68
CA LEU A 66 -7.12 24.25 -7.26
C LEU A 66 -8.24 25.29 -7.35
N THR A 67 -9.26 25.07 -8.19
CA THR A 67 -10.42 25.96 -8.34
C THR A 67 -11.58 25.60 -7.41
N LEU A 68 -11.50 24.47 -6.70
CA LEU A 68 -12.57 24.00 -5.84
C LEU A 68 -12.41 24.58 -4.44
N GLU A 69 -13.54 24.92 -3.83
CA GLU A 69 -13.61 25.26 -2.41
C GLU A 69 -13.99 24.03 -1.59
N GLU A 70 -13.41 23.93 -0.40
CA GLU A 70 -13.68 22.85 0.53
C GLU A 70 -15.14 22.90 1.04
N PRO A 71 -15.95 21.84 0.84
CA PRO A 71 -17.35 21.84 1.26
C PRO A 71 -17.50 21.74 2.79
N THR A 72 -18.29 22.63 3.38
CA THR A 72 -18.50 22.72 4.85
C THR A 72 -19.88 22.28 5.33
N TRP A 73 -20.70 21.69 4.44
CA TRP A 73 -22.08 21.29 4.77
C TRP A 73 -22.15 20.07 5.72
N ALA A 74 -21.07 19.32 5.87
CA ALA A 74 -21.01 18.17 6.77
C ALA A 74 -20.86 18.63 8.23
N ARG A 75 -21.57 17.99 9.16
CA ARG A 75 -21.46 18.25 10.62
C ARG A 75 -20.23 17.57 11.23
N VAL A 76 -19.06 17.81 10.66
CA VAL A 76 -17.78 17.31 11.16
C VAL A 76 -16.84 18.48 11.39
N HIS A 77 -16.07 18.42 12.47
CA HIS A 77 -15.02 19.40 12.76
C HIS A 77 -13.69 18.67 12.72
N TYR A 78 -12.79 19.13 11.85
CA TYR A 78 -11.43 18.61 11.72
C TYR A 78 -10.47 19.78 11.48
N PRO A 79 -9.20 19.65 11.91
CA PRO A 79 -8.19 20.65 11.59
C PRO A 79 -7.96 20.68 10.08
N LYS A 80 -7.73 21.88 9.53
CA LYS A 80 -7.42 22.00 8.09
C LYS A 80 -6.17 21.22 7.75
N ILE A 81 -6.26 20.44 6.67
CA ILE A 81 -5.17 19.61 6.18
C ILE A 81 -4.17 20.52 5.46
N ASP A 82 -2.90 20.47 5.87
CA ASP A 82 -1.82 21.06 5.10
C ASP A 82 -1.40 20.09 3.98
N PHE A 83 -1.96 20.29 2.80
CA PHE A 83 -1.64 19.48 1.62
C PHE A 83 -0.17 19.59 1.19
N GLN A 84 0.56 20.60 1.67
CA GLN A 84 1.97 20.80 1.32
C GLN A 84 2.94 20.06 2.23
N ASP A 85 2.50 19.59 3.40
CA ASP A 85 3.34 18.85 4.35
C ASP A 85 3.32 17.32 4.15
N ILE A 86 2.63 16.85 3.09
CA ILE A 86 2.40 15.43 2.80
C ILE A 86 3.42 14.92 1.76
N HIS A 87 3.89 13.68 1.95
CA HIS A 87 4.61 12.93 0.92
C HIS A 87 3.60 12.11 0.12
N TYR A 88 3.39 12.43 -1.16
CA TYR A 88 2.39 11.78 -2.02
C TYR A 88 2.87 10.47 -2.66
N TYR A 89 4.14 10.13 -2.48
CA TYR A 89 4.71 8.87 -2.93
C TYR A 89 5.80 8.43 -1.95
N ALA A 90 5.68 7.17 -1.54
CA ALA A 90 6.68 6.45 -0.79
C ALA A 90 6.72 5.01 -1.31
N ALA A 91 7.92 4.53 -1.61
CA ALA A 91 8.13 3.14 -1.95
C ALA A 91 9.28 2.59 -1.10
N PRO A 92 9.17 1.35 -0.59
CA PRO A 92 10.31 0.70 0.04
C PRO A 92 11.43 0.56 -0.99
N LYS A 93 12.68 0.78 -0.59
CA LYS A 93 13.82 0.46 -1.47
C LYS A 93 13.79 -1.04 -1.73
N SER A 94 13.67 -1.42 -3.00
CA SER A 94 13.54 -2.83 -3.38
C SER A 94 14.84 -3.57 -3.04
N THR A 95 14.83 -4.36 -1.97
CA THR A 95 15.73 -5.50 -1.83
C THR A 95 15.20 -6.58 -2.78
N PRO A 96 16.03 -7.22 -3.63
CA PRO A 96 15.59 -8.39 -4.37
C PRO A 96 15.02 -9.40 -3.36
N GLY A 97 13.81 -9.87 -3.62
CA GLY A 97 13.06 -10.69 -2.67
C GLY A 97 13.89 -11.89 -2.19
N PRO A 98 13.87 -12.19 -0.88
CA PRO A 98 14.56 -13.36 -0.32
C PRO A 98 14.00 -14.65 -0.91
N LYS A 99 14.88 -15.61 -1.22
CA LYS A 99 14.51 -16.90 -1.83
C LYS A 99 13.96 -17.90 -0.80
N SER A 100 13.95 -17.55 0.48
CA SER A 100 13.44 -18.39 1.58
C SER A 100 12.97 -17.57 2.79
N LEU A 101 12.16 -18.17 3.66
CA LEU A 101 11.62 -17.54 4.89
C LEU A 101 12.75 -17.06 5.83
N ASP A 102 13.91 -17.72 5.77
CA ASP A 102 15.08 -17.45 6.61
C ASP A 102 15.92 -16.27 6.08
N GLU A 103 15.69 -15.83 4.84
CA GLU A 103 16.34 -14.67 4.22
C GLU A 103 15.50 -13.38 4.36
N VAL A 104 14.28 -13.50 4.89
CA VAL A 104 13.41 -12.34 5.17
C VAL A 104 13.97 -11.59 6.36
N ASP A 105 13.96 -10.25 6.26
CA ASP A 105 14.38 -9.40 7.36
C ASP A 105 13.60 -9.81 8.64
N PRO A 106 14.30 -10.18 9.74
CA PRO A 106 13.65 -10.57 10.98
C PRO A 106 12.76 -9.47 11.57
N GLU A 107 12.95 -8.20 11.18
CA GLU A 107 12.03 -7.12 11.54
C GLU A 107 10.70 -7.22 10.79
N LEU A 108 10.71 -7.58 9.51
CA LEU A 108 9.51 -7.77 8.69
C LEU A 108 8.65 -8.94 9.19
N LEU A 109 9.29 -10.05 9.60
CA LEU A 109 8.59 -11.20 10.19
C LEU A 109 7.94 -10.85 11.53
N LYS A 110 8.64 -10.08 12.38
CA LYS A 110 8.06 -9.57 13.64
C LYS A 110 6.90 -8.62 13.37
N VAL A 111 6.94 -7.86 12.28
CA VAL A 111 5.82 -7.00 11.86
C VAL A 111 4.62 -7.85 11.46
N TYR A 112 4.83 -8.90 10.67
CA TYR A 112 3.74 -9.81 10.28
C TYR A 112 3.12 -10.54 11.47
N GLU A 113 3.93 -11.00 12.42
CA GLU A 113 3.44 -11.61 13.66
C GLU A 113 2.64 -10.60 14.51
N LYS A 114 3.12 -9.36 14.62
CA LYS A 114 2.43 -8.28 15.36
C LYS A 114 1.14 -7.81 14.70
N LEU A 115 1.09 -7.81 13.36
CA LEU A 115 -0.11 -7.49 12.57
C LEU A 115 -1.16 -8.61 12.63
N GLY A 116 -0.83 -9.77 13.22
CA GLY A 116 -1.73 -10.91 13.34
C GLY A 116 -1.99 -11.61 12.01
N ILE A 117 -1.11 -11.41 11.02
CA ILE A 117 -1.21 -12.09 9.72
C ILE A 117 -0.97 -13.59 9.97
N PRO A 118 -1.89 -14.49 9.56
CA PRO A 118 -1.71 -15.93 9.74
C PRO A 118 -0.38 -16.40 9.16
N LEU A 119 0.32 -17.32 9.85
CA LEU A 119 1.63 -17.88 9.42
C LEU A 119 1.66 -18.30 7.94
N LYS A 120 0.50 -18.76 7.46
CA LYS A 120 0.24 -19.14 6.08
C LYS A 120 0.41 -18.00 5.06
N GLU A 121 -0.10 -16.82 5.40
CA GLU A 121 0.00 -15.60 4.59
C GLU A 121 1.37 -14.93 4.79
N GLN A 122 1.99 -15.08 5.97
CA GLN A 122 3.36 -14.62 6.19
C GLN A 122 4.36 -15.28 5.22
N GLU A 123 4.23 -16.59 4.98
CA GLU A 123 5.05 -17.31 3.99
C GLU A 123 4.87 -16.78 2.56
N ILE A 124 3.66 -16.31 2.21
CA ILE A 124 3.31 -15.74 0.90
C ILE A 124 3.93 -14.35 0.74
N LEU A 125 3.76 -13.50 1.76
CA LEU A 125 4.26 -12.12 1.81
C LEU A 125 5.79 -12.06 1.88
N ALA A 126 6.41 -13.03 2.53
CA ALA A 126 7.84 -13.23 2.61
C ALA A 126 8.49 -13.70 1.29
N GLY A 127 7.70 -14.01 0.25
CA GLY A 127 8.24 -14.46 -1.04
C GLY A 127 8.83 -15.88 -1.00
N VAL A 128 8.42 -16.72 -0.03
CA VAL A 128 8.95 -18.08 0.15
C VAL A 128 8.41 -19.01 -0.94
N GLN A 129 8.97 -18.88 -2.13
CA GLN A 129 8.84 -19.89 -3.18
C GLN A 129 9.68 -21.10 -2.76
N LYS A 130 9.06 -22.26 -2.52
CA LYS A 130 9.86 -23.49 -2.53
C LYS A 130 10.13 -23.86 -3.99
N GLY A 131 11.40 -24.17 -4.24
CA GLY A 131 11.97 -24.42 -5.55
C GLY A 131 11.37 -25.62 -6.26
N GLU A 132 11.61 -25.57 -7.58
CA GLU A 132 11.36 -26.60 -8.58
C GLU A 132 9.94 -27.18 -8.53
N ALA A 133 9.10 -26.67 -9.43
CA ALA A 133 7.95 -27.40 -9.94
C ALA A 133 8.31 -28.89 -10.04
N SER A 134 7.55 -29.75 -9.35
CA SER A 134 7.55 -31.15 -9.74
C SER A 134 7.24 -31.17 -11.25
N GLU A 135 7.87 -32.07 -12.01
CA GLU A 135 7.68 -32.15 -13.48
C GLU A 135 6.21 -32.29 -13.92
N LEU A 136 5.29 -32.48 -12.96
CA LEU A 136 3.85 -32.68 -13.12
C LEU A 136 2.98 -31.48 -12.69
N GLU A 137 3.54 -30.43 -12.10
CA GLU A 137 2.79 -29.24 -11.67
C GLU A 137 3.31 -28.00 -12.38
N GLU A 138 2.54 -27.45 -13.33
CA GLU A 138 2.85 -26.19 -13.99
C GLU A 138 3.06 -25.08 -12.94
N ALA A 139 4.10 -24.27 -13.11
CA ALA A 139 4.42 -23.16 -12.24
C ALA A 139 3.28 -22.11 -12.22
N ASN A 140 2.34 -22.30 -11.30
CA ASN A 140 1.23 -21.40 -11.04
C ASN A 140 1.53 -20.49 -9.85
N ASP A 141 1.04 -19.25 -9.95
CA ASP A 141 1.18 -18.15 -8.98
C ASP A 141 0.38 -18.37 -7.67
N ASN A 142 -0.18 -19.56 -7.48
CA ASN A 142 -1.14 -19.91 -6.42
C ASN A 142 -0.66 -21.05 -5.55
N VAL A 143 0.56 -21.54 -5.78
CA VAL A 143 1.13 -22.69 -5.08
C VAL A 143 2.05 -22.19 -3.97
N TYR A 144 1.47 -22.03 -2.79
CA TYR A 144 2.21 -21.80 -1.56
C TYR A 144 2.04 -23.00 -0.62
N LYS A 145 3.07 -23.27 0.18
CA LYS A 145 3.11 -24.37 1.17
C LYS A 145 1.92 -24.32 2.14
N SER A 146 1.38 -23.14 2.36
CA SER A 146 0.27 -22.83 3.23
C SER A 146 -1.12 -23.15 2.68
N GLY A 147 -1.25 -23.39 1.36
CA GLY A 147 -2.50 -23.64 0.65
C GLY A 147 -2.82 -22.57 -0.38
N ARG A 148 -4.03 -22.64 -0.96
CA ARG A 148 -4.54 -21.72 -2.00
C ARG A 148 -5.22 -20.52 -1.34
N VAL A 149 -4.50 -19.41 -1.14
CA VAL A 149 -5.03 -18.17 -0.55
C VAL A 149 -4.72 -16.97 -1.45
N ALA A 150 -5.76 -16.25 -1.86
CA ALA A 150 -5.63 -15.02 -2.64
C ALA A 150 -5.13 -13.88 -1.74
N VAL A 151 -4.00 -13.28 -2.08
CA VAL A 151 -3.31 -12.24 -1.31
C VAL A 151 -2.83 -11.16 -2.29
N ASP A 152 -3.14 -9.91 -1.96
CA ASP A 152 -2.49 -8.73 -2.55
C ASP A 152 -1.81 -7.93 -1.45
N ALA A 153 -0.49 -7.79 -1.56
CA ALA A 153 0.39 -7.21 -0.58
C ALA A 153 0.83 -5.83 -1.06
N VAL A 154 0.28 -4.78 -0.46
CA VAL A 154 0.61 -3.39 -0.82
C VAL A 154 1.47 -2.79 0.28
N PHE A 155 2.66 -2.33 -0.08
CA PHE A 155 3.55 -1.56 0.79
C PHE A 155 3.60 -0.12 0.27
N ASP A 156 3.01 0.79 1.05
CA ASP A 156 2.81 2.20 0.70
C ASP A 156 2.23 2.38 -0.72
N SER A 157 3.03 2.90 -1.66
CA SER A 157 2.58 3.22 -3.01
C SER A 157 2.75 2.08 -4.03
N VAL A 158 3.25 0.91 -3.60
CA VAL A 158 3.67 -0.19 -4.50
C VAL A 158 3.11 -1.54 -4.04
N SER A 159 2.56 -2.31 -4.98
CA SER A 159 2.20 -3.72 -4.77
C SER A 159 3.46 -4.59 -4.84
N VAL A 160 3.69 -5.41 -3.82
CA VAL A 160 4.89 -6.27 -3.69
C VAL A 160 4.59 -7.72 -4.11
N VAL A 161 3.40 -8.24 -3.78
CA VAL A 161 2.98 -9.60 -4.14
C VAL A 161 1.49 -9.61 -4.46
N THR A 162 1.10 -10.19 -5.59
CA THR A 162 -0.30 -10.47 -5.92
C THR A 162 -0.41 -11.90 -6.42
N THR A 163 -1.27 -12.70 -5.81
CA THR A 163 -1.50 -14.11 -6.16
C THR A 163 -2.79 -14.27 -7.00
N PHE A 164 -3.01 -15.42 -7.62
CA PHE A 164 -4.21 -15.77 -8.41
C PHE A 164 -4.39 -15.04 -9.74
N LYS A 165 -3.39 -14.30 -10.21
CA LYS A 165 -3.41 -13.59 -11.50
C LYS A 165 -3.66 -14.54 -12.67
N LYS A 166 -2.89 -15.63 -12.83
CA LYS A 166 -3.00 -16.53 -13.99
C LYS A 166 -4.33 -17.27 -14.02
N GLU A 167 -4.75 -17.80 -12.88
CA GLU A 167 -6.00 -18.55 -12.77
C GLU A 167 -7.22 -17.65 -13.00
N LEU A 168 -7.24 -16.46 -12.42
CA LEU A 168 -8.31 -15.49 -12.65
C LEU A 168 -8.32 -15.01 -14.10
N ALA A 169 -7.15 -14.77 -14.69
CA ALA A 169 -7.04 -14.42 -16.10
C ALA A 169 -7.60 -15.53 -17.01
N ALA A 170 -7.37 -16.82 -16.70
CA ALA A 170 -7.96 -17.94 -17.43
C ALA A 170 -9.49 -17.98 -17.35
N ALA A 171 -10.07 -17.48 -16.24
CA ALA A 171 -11.51 -17.30 -16.08
C ALA A 171 -12.04 -15.98 -16.69
N GLY A 172 -11.17 -15.16 -17.31
CA GLY A 172 -11.52 -13.84 -17.87
C GLY A 172 -11.61 -12.71 -16.85
N VAL A 173 -11.11 -12.91 -15.63
CA VAL A 173 -11.08 -11.90 -14.56
C VAL A 173 -9.71 -11.23 -14.52
N ILE A 174 -9.67 -9.90 -14.65
CA ILE A 174 -8.45 -9.11 -14.48
C ILE A 174 -8.30 -8.79 -12.98
N PHE A 175 -7.27 -9.38 -12.36
CA PHE A 175 -6.93 -9.13 -10.96
C PHE A 175 -5.50 -8.61 -10.87
N CYS A 176 -5.35 -7.29 -10.78
CA CYS A 176 -4.06 -6.62 -10.73
C CYS A 176 -4.18 -5.28 -9.99
N SER A 177 -3.05 -4.66 -9.67
CA SER A 177 -3.05 -3.32 -9.07
C SER A 177 -3.50 -2.26 -10.08
N ILE A 178 -3.97 -1.10 -9.61
CA ILE A 178 -4.35 0.02 -10.51
C ILE A 178 -3.20 0.41 -11.44
N SER A 179 -1.96 0.42 -10.94
CA SER A 179 -0.77 0.75 -11.74
C SER A 179 -0.48 -0.29 -12.82
N GLU A 180 -0.77 -1.57 -12.56
CA GLU A 180 -0.67 -2.63 -13.58
C GLU A 180 -1.81 -2.53 -14.59
N ALA A 181 -3.05 -2.32 -14.11
CA ALA A 181 -4.21 -2.16 -14.97
C ALA A 181 -4.01 -1.04 -15.99
N ILE A 182 -3.52 0.14 -15.55
CA ILE A 182 -3.25 1.29 -16.42
C ILE A 182 -2.18 0.98 -17.49
N ARG A 183 -1.23 0.09 -17.20
CA ARG A 183 -0.12 -0.25 -18.12
C ARG A 183 -0.45 -1.40 -19.06
N GLU A 184 -1.09 -2.44 -18.55
CA GLU A 184 -1.35 -3.70 -19.24
C GLU A 184 -2.73 -3.74 -19.90
N HIS A 185 -3.68 -2.93 -19.42
CA HIS A 185 -5.05 -2.81 -19.93
C HIS A 185 -5.47 -1.33 -20.09
N PRO A 186 -4.77 -0.55 -20.94
CA PRO A 186 -5.01 0.89 -21.09
C PRO A 186 -6.30 1.27 -21.87
N GLU A 187 -6.91 0.35 -22.60
CA GLU A 187 -8.14 0.53 -23.42
C GLU A 187 -9.47 0.45 -22.66
#